data_AF-A0A397JTM4-F1
#
_entry.id   AF-A0A397JTM4-F1
#
_cell.length_a   1.000
_cell.length_b   1.000
_cell.length_c   1.000
_cell.angle_alpha   90.00
_cell.angle_beta   90.00
_cell.angle_gamma   90.00
#
_symmetry.space_group_name_H-M   'P 1'
#
loop_
_entity.id
_entity.type
_entity.pdbx_description
1 polymer ?
#
loop_
_entity_poly.entity_id
_entity_poly.type
_entity_poly.pdbx_seq_one_letter_code
_entity_poly.pdbx_strand_id
1 'polypeptide(L)'
;MGFLKEKITKANPTATHHFLKKLANMKKLTRVYTQNIDNLEEPAGLLVDWKLEKVTKYKGQVVQLHGSMERLRCMNCTNDYPFETHYCGLFKQGDAPRCPNCEERGTYHVKTRITKFIKFIKI
;
A
#
# COMPACT_ATOMS: atom_id res chain seq x y z
N MET A 1 4.98 2.87 13.62
CA MET A 1 4.40 2.98 12.27
C MET A 1 3.41 4.14 12.12
N GLY A 2 2.71 4.55 13.18
CA GLY A 2 1.70 5.62 13.09
C GLY A 2 2.24 6.99 12.65
N PHE A 3 3.43 7.39 13.11
CA PHE A 3 4.09 8.63 12.65
C PHE A 3 4.30 8.66 11.13
N LEU A 4 4.66 7.52 10.53
CA LEU A 4 4.91 7.43 9.09
C LEU A 4 3.60 7.55 8.31
N LYS A 5 2.52 6.87 8.73
CA LYS A 5 1.20 7.00 8.07
C LYS A 5 0.74 8.45 8.05
N GLU A 6 0.86 9.18 9.16
CA GLU A 6 0.49 10.59 9.22
C GLU A 6 1.31 11.48 8.28
N LYS A 7 2.61 11.21 8.15
CA LYS A 7 3.48 11.93 7.22
C LYS A 7 3.09 11.65 5.77
N ILE A 8 2.83 10.38 5.44
CA ILE A 8 2.40 9.97 4.10
C ILE A 8 1.06 10.63 3.72
N THR A 9 0.06 10.58 4.61
CA THR A 9 -1.26 11.18 4.35
C THR A 9 -1.20 12.69 4.11
N LYS A 10 -0.18 13.37 4.63
CA LYS A 10 0.03 14.82 4.44
C LYS A 10 0.99 15.15 3.30
N ALA A 11 1.65 14.15 2.72
CA ALA A 11 2.63 14.37 1.67
C ALA A 11 1.95 14.63 0.33
N ASN A 12 2.56 15.49 -0.48
CA ASN A 12 2.11 15.77 -1.84
C ASN A 12 3.07 15.11 -2.85
N PRO A 13 2.58 14.70 -4.03
CA PRO A 13 3.44 14.22 -5.09
C PRO A 13 4.51 15.24 -5.47
N THR A 14 5.71 14.75 -5.78
CA THR A 14 6.83 15.60 -6.20
C THR A 14 6.81 15.85 -7.72
N ALA A 15 7.67 16.76 -8.19
CA ALA A 15 7.87 17.01 -9.62
C ALA A 15 8.16 15.72 -10.43
N THR A 16 8.90 14.76 -9.84
CA THR A 16 9.17 13.46 -10.48
C THR A 16 7.89 12.67 -10.72
N HIS A 17 6.96 12.64 -9.76
CA HIS A 17 5.69 11.93 -9.90
C HIS A 17 4.86 12.54 -11.05
N HIS A 18 4.80 13.87 -11.11
CA HIS A 18 4.12 14.58 -12.20
C HIS A 18 4.81 14.41 -13.56
N PHE A 19 6.14 14.32 -13.59
CA PHE A 19 6.88 14.00 -14.80
C PHE A 19 6.54 12.59 -15.32
N LEU A 20 6.50 11.58 -14.44
CA LEU A 20 6.06 10.24 -14.80
C LEU A 20 4.62 10.24 -15.31
N LYS A 21 3.71 11.01 -14.68
CA LYS A 21 2.34 11.19 -15.18
C LYS A 21 2.31 11.82 -16.57
N LYS A 22 3.19 12.80 -16.86
CA LYS A 22 3.31 13.39 -18.21
C LYS A 22 3.74 12.34 -19.24
N LEU A 23 4.72 11.49 -18.91
CA LEU A 23 5.11 10.36 -19.78
C LEU A 23 3.97 9.37 -20.02
N ALA A 24 3.16 9.08 -18.99
CA ALA A 24 1.96 8.27 -19.10
C ALA A 24 0.94 8.88 -20.07
N ASN A 25 0.66 10.18 -19.94
CA ASN A 25 -0.28 10.89 -20.80
C ASN A 25 0.19 10.91 -22.27
N MET A 26 1.51 10.97 -22.49
CA MET A 26 2.13 10.88 -23.81
C MET A 26 2.19 9.44 -24.36
N LYS A 27 1.68 8.44 -23.63
CA LYS A 27 1.79 7.00 -23.97
C LYS A 27 3.24 6.52 -24.14
N LYS A 28 4.20 7.18 -23.49
CA LYS A 28 5.64 6.82 -23.48
C LYS A 28 6.07 6.09 -22.22
N LEU A 29 5.20 6.01 -21.21
CA LEU A 29 5.47 5.28 -19.98
C LEU A 29 5.01 3.83 -20.09
N THR A 30 5.95 2.89 -20.04
CA THR A 30 5.63 1.45 -19.99
C THR A 30 5.14 1.05 -18.61
N ARG A 31 5.90 1.37 -17.57
CA ARG A 31 5.61 1.00 -16.18
C ARG A 31 6.48 1.80 -15.21
N VAL A 32 5.95 2.05 -14.01
CA VAL A 32 6.68 2.55 -12.84
C VAL A 32 6.81 1.40 -11.86
N TYR A 33 8.04 1.05 -11.50
CA TYR A 33 8.31 0.12 -10.42
C TYR A 33 8.82 0.93 -9.24
N THR A 34 7.99 1.06 -8.21
CA THR A 34 8.30 1.86 -7.03
C THR A 34 8.60 0.96 -5.84
N GLN A 35 9.67 1.28 -5.12
CA GLN A 35 9.96 0.69 -3.80
C GLN A 35 9.32 1.48 -2.66
N ASN A 36 8.79 2.67 -2.96
CA ASN A 36 8.14 3.52 -1.98
C ASN A 36 6.82 2.88 -1.53
N ILE A 37 6.47 3.16 -0.27
CA ILE A 37 5.24 2.66 0.38
C ILE A 37 4.24 3.78 0.69
N ASP A 38 4.54 4.99 0.19
CA ASP A 38 3.78 6.21 0.42
C ASP A 38 2.60 6.38 -0.55
N ASN A 39 2.56 5.61 -1.63
CA ASN A 39 1.49 5.65 -2.64
C ASN A 39 1.34 7.02 -3.31
N LEU A 40 2.38 7.85 -3.38
CA LEU A 40 2.29 9.19 -3.98
C LEU A 40 2.08 9.17 -5.50
N GLU A 41 2.28 8.03 -6.15
CA GLU A 41 1.99 7.84 -7.57
C GLU A 41 0.48 7.91 -7.88
N GLU A 42 -0.39 7.42 -6.99
CA GLU A 42 -1.84 7.43 -7.19
C GLU A 42 -2.41 8.86 -7.14
N PRO A 43 -2.12 9.71 -6.13
CA PRO A 43 -2.49 11.11 -6.13
C PRO A 43 -1.87 11.93 -7.27
N ALA A 44 -0.71 11.51 -7.80
CA ALA A 44 -0.14 12.11 -9.00
C ALA A 44 -0.95 11.78 -10.28
N GLY A 45 -1.93 10.88 -10.19
CA GLY A 45 -2.84 10.48 -11.25
C GLY A 45 -2.37 9.27 -12.04
N LEU A 46 -1.35 8.53 -11.59
CA LEU A 46 -0.97 7.26 -12.21
C LEU A 46 -1.94 6.16 -11.76
N LEU A 47 -2.22 5.21 -12.65
CA LEU A 47 -3.10 4.10 -12.32
C LEU A 47 -2.36 3.05 -11.47
N VAL A 48 -2.73 2.94 -10.20
CA VAL A 48 -2.22 1.92 -9.28
C VAL A 48 -3.25 0.80 -9.17
N ASP A 49 -2.83 -0.45 -9.44
CA ASP A 49 -3.67 -1.62 -9.19
C ASP A 49 -3.07 -2.39 -8.01
N TRP A 50 -3.77 -2.28 -6.88
CA TRP A 50 -3.44 -2.84 -5.57
C TRP A 50 -3.82 -4.31 -5.43
N LYS A 51 -4.71 -4.81 -6.30
CA LYS A 51 -5.32 -6.12 -6.14
C LYS A 51 -4.53 -7.21 -6.82
N LEU A 52 -3.75 -6.90 -7.86
CA LEU A 52 -2.98 -7.88 -8.64
C LEU A 52 -3.82 -9.14 -8.99
N GLU A 53 -5.16 -9.00 -9.03
CA GLU A 53 -6.06 -10.14 -8.84
C GLU A 53 -5.95 -11.14 -10.00
N LYS A 54 -5.37 -10.72 -11.13
CA LYS A 54 -4.89 -11.59 -12.22
C LYS A 54 -3.70 -10.94 -12.93
N VAL A 55 -2.50 -11.53 -12.80
CA VAL A 55 -1.24 -11.06 -13.46
C VAL A 55 -1.42 -10.89 -14.98
N THR A 56 -2.29 -11.71 -15.59
CA THR A 56 -2.53 -11.75 -17.04
C THR A 56 -3.21 -10.50 -17.62
N LYS A 57 -3.81 -9.63 -16.79
CA LYS A 57 -4.46 -8.38 -17.24
C LYS A 57 -4.14 -7.20 -16.32
N TYR A 58 -2.88 -7.06 -15.89
CA TYR A 58 -2.47 -5.91 -15.08
C TYR A 58 -2.53 -4.62 -15.90
N LYS A 59 -3.58 -3.82 -15.67
CA LYS A 59 -3.77 -2.51 -16.31
C LYS A 59 -3.04 -1.38 -15.59
N GLY A 60 -2.49 -1.64 -14.40
CA GLY A 60 -1.73 -0.68 -13.62
C GLY A 60 -0.49 -0.15 -14.34
N GLN A 61 -0.30 1.17 -14.21
CA GLN A 61 0.91 1.86 -14.62
C GLN A 61 2.01 1.73 -13.56
N VAL A 62 1.64 1.46 -12.30
CA VAL A 62 2.55 1.46 -11.15
C VAL A 62 2.51 0.14 -10.44
N VAL A 63 3.66 -0.51 -10.28
CA VAL A 63 3.85 -1.70 -9.46
C VAL A 63 4.55 -1.30 -8.18
N GLN A 64 3.86 -1.47 -7.05
CA GLN A 64 4.39 -1.21 -5.70
C GLN A 64 5.12 -2.46 -5.19
N LEU A 65 6.44 -2.47 -5.35
CA LEU A 65 7.29 -3.63 -5.04
C LEU A 65 7.25 -4.03 -3.56
N HIS A 66 7.00 -3.07 -2.68
CA HIS A 66 6.92 -3.27 -1.23
C HIS A 66 5.48 -3.12 -0.69
N GLY A 67 4.49 -2.94 -1.56
CA GLY A 67 3.11 -2.57 -1.19
C GLY A 67 2.99 -1.12 -0.74
N SER A 68 1.96 -0.83 0.05
CA SER A 68 1.63 0.52 0.51
C SER A 68 1.17 0.52 1.97
N MET A 69 1.10 1.72 2.56
CA MET A 69 0.57 1.95 3.90
C MET A 69 -0.96 2.15 3.94
N GLU A 70 -1.69 1.74 2.90
CA GLU A 70 -3.14 1.94 2.80
C GLU A 70 -3.96 0.87 3.53
N ARG A 71 -3.36 -0.28 3.86
CA ARG A 71 -4.07 -1.42 4.44
C ARG A 71 -3.31 -2.08 5.59
N LEU A 72 -4.07 -2.66 6.51
CA LEU A 72 -3.61 -3.54 7.58
C LEU A 72 -4.02 -4.97 7.23
N ARG A 73 -3.15 -5.96 7.49
CA ARG A 73 -3.51 -7.38 7.34
C ARG A 73 -3.41 -8.10 8.68
N CYS A 74 -4.43 -8.88 9.01
CA CYS A 74 -4.37 -9.78 10.14
C CYS A 74 -3.36 -10.90 9.85
N MET A 75 -2.44 -11.16 10.79
CA MET A 75 -1.46 -12.24 10.63
C MET A 75 -2.04 -13.62 10.94
N ASN A 76 -3.19 -13.67 11.63
CA ASN A 76 -3.88 -14.91 11.94
C ASN A 76 -4.83 -15.34 10.81
N CYS A 77 -5.83 -14.51 10.49
CA CYS A 77 -6.87 -14.87 9.51
C CYS A 77 -6.64 -14.31 8.10
N THR A 78 -5.59 -13.52 7.88
CA THR A 78 -5.23 -12.92 6.57
C THR A 78 -6.20 -11.88 5.99
N ASN A 79 -7.27 -11.52 6.71
CA ASN A 79 -8.19 -10.46 6.29
C ASN A 79 -7.47 -9.10 6.23
N ASP A 80 -7.84 -8.30 5.23
CA ASP A 80 -7.31 -6.95 5.02
C ASP A 80 -8.33 -5.88 5.37
N TYR A 81 -7.88 -4.86 6.11
CA TYR A 81 -8.67 -3.71 6.54
C TYR A 81 -8.00 -2.42 6.07
N PRO A 82 -8.73 -1.34 5.79
CA PRO A 82 -8.13 -0.02 5.55
C PRO A 82 -7.27 0.42 6.75
N PHE A 83 -6.10 1.01 6.49
CA PHE A 83 -5.30 1.64 7.54
C PHE A 83 -5.78 3.07 7.75
N GLU A 84 -6.82 3.22 8.56
CA GLU A 84 -7.37 4.51 8.95
C GLU A 84 -6.49 5.27 9.94
N THR A 85 -6.63 6.60 9.94
CA THR A 85 -5.85 7.51 10.80
C THR A 85 -6.10 7.31 12.29
N HIS A 86 -7.29 6.83 12.68
CA HIS A 86 -7.60 6.55 14.09
C HIS A 86 -6.71 5.44 14.69
N TYR A 87 -6.17 4.54 13.86
CA TYR A 87 -5.20 3.53 14.29
C TYR A 87 -3.79 4.10 14.53
N CYS A 88 -3.48 5.32 14.06
CA CYS A 88 -2.14 5.90 14.19
C CYS A 88 -1.68 6.02 15.65
N GLY A 89 -2.60 6.33 16.59
CA GLY A 89 -2.30 6.42 18.02
C GLY A 89 -1.73 5.12 18.57
N LEU A 90 -2.42 4.00 18.33
CA LEU A 90 -1.98 2.66 18.73
C LEU A 90 -0.59 2.34 18.18
N PHE A 91 -0.39 2.54 16.87
CA PHE A 91 0.90 2.25 16.23
C PHE A 91 2.05 3.22 16.57
N LYS A 92 1.77 4.33 17.27
CA LYS A 92 2.78 5.20 17.87
C LYS A 92 3.21 4.69 19.25
N GLN A 93 2.28 4.11 19.99
CA GLN A 93 2.51 3.50 21.30
C GLN A 93 3.21 2.14 21.20
N GLY A 94 3.32 1.58 20.00
CA GLY A 94 3.91 0.26 19.76
C GLY A 94 2.87 -0.86 19.68
N ASP A 95 1.60 -0.52 19.89
CA ASP A 95 0.47 -1.44 19.81
C ASP A 95 -0.08 -1.57 18.38
N ALA A 96 -0.96 -2.55 18.20
CA ALA A 96 -1.71 -2.78 16.97
C ALA A 96 -3.19 -3.03 17.30
N PRO A 97 -4.12 -2.62 16.43
CA PRO A 97 -5.54 -2.88 16.64
C PRO A 97 -5.83 -4.38 16.64
N ARG A 98 -6.91 -4.79 17.30
CA ARG A 98 -7.38 -6.17 17.22
C ARG A 98 -8.08 -6.40 15.88
N CYS A 99 -8.06 -7.64 15.40
CA CYS A 99 -8.72 -8.00 14.15
C CYS A 99 -10.20 -8.28 14.44
N PRO A 100 -11.14 -7.55 13.81
CA PRO A 100 -12.58 -7.79 14.04
C PRO A 100 -12.99 -9.25 13.80
N ASN A 101 -12.52 -9.83 12.69
CA ASN A 101 -12.84 -11.23 12.34
C ASN A 101 -12.20 -12.26 13.28
N CYS A 102 -11.10 -11.92 13.95
CA CYS A 102 -10.48 -12.84 14.91
C CYS A 102 -11.01 -12.67 16.33
N GLU A 103 -11.50 -11.48 16.68
CA GLU A 103 -12.21 -11.25 17.94
C GLU A 103 -13.47 -12.11 18.00
N GLU A 104 -14.22 -12.16 16.91
CA GLU A 104 -15.37 -13.08 16.76
C GLU A 104 -15.01 -14.56 16.94
N ARG A 105 -13.74 -14.93 16.68
CA ARG A 105 -13.23 -16.31 16.73
C ARG A 105 -12.36 -16.61 17.96
N GLY A 106 -12.11 -15.63 18.83
CA GLY A 106 -11.27 -15.78 20.03
C GLY A 106 -9.75 -15.91 19.81
N THR A 107 -9.17 -15.49 18.68
CA THR A 107 -7.72 -15.68 18.37
C THR A 107 -7.06 -14.45 17.70
N TYR A 108 -6.73 -13.38 18.43
CA TYR A 108 -6.42 -12.06 17.82
C TYR A 108 -4.92 -11.66 17.76
N HIS A 109 -4.40 -11.39 16.55
CA HIS A 109 -3.14 -10.64 16.31
C HIS A 109 -3.14 -9.90 14.94
N VAL A 110 -2.96 -8.57 14.90
CA VAL A 110 -2.80 -7.77 13.66
C VAL A 110 -1.46 -7.05 13.66
N LYS A 111 -0.85 -6.91 12.48
CA LYS A 111 0.26 -5.98 12.25
C LYS A 111 0.05 -5.22 10.94
N THR A 112 0.73 -4.10 10.79
CA THR A 112 0.85 -3.42 9.50
C THR A 112 1.53 -4.36 8.51
N ARG A 113 0.92 -4.58 7.34
CA ARG A 113 1.51 -5.41 6.30
C ARG A 113 2.10 -4.52 5.22
N ILE A 114 3.38 -4.23 5.36
CA ILE A 114 4.21 -3.86 4.22
C ILE A 114 4.54 -5.19 3.55
N THR A 115 4.18 -5.39 2.29
CA THR A 115 4.55 -6.60 1.53
C THR A 115 6.06 -6.63 1.34
N LYS A 116 6.78 -7.02 2.39
CA LYS A 116 8.20 -7.31 2.35
C LYS A 116 8.37 -8.67 1.68
N PHE A 117 9.21 -8.66 0.66
CA PHE A 117 9.70 -9.80 -0.11
C PHE A 117 8.67 -10.46 -1.04
N ILE A 118 8.58 -9.87 -2.24
CA ILE A 118 8.66 -10.56 -3.53
C ILE A 118 8.74 -12.09 -3.33
N LYS A 119 7.59 -12.77 -3.30
CA LYS A 119 7.54 -14.10 -3.89
C LYS A 119 7.91 -13.84 -5.34
N PHE A 120 9.12 -14.24 -5.73
CA PHE A 120 9.62 -14.17 -7.09
C PHE A 120 8.47 -14.40 -8.07
N ILE A 121 8.02 -13.33 -8.72
CA ILE A 121 7.39 -13.48 -10.02
C ILE A 121 8.59 -13.79 -10.90
N LYS A 122 8.80 -15.08 -11.17
CA LYS A 122 9.43 -15.47 -12.42
C LYS A 122 8.64 -14.74 -13.51
N ILE A 123 9.33 -13.83 -14.19
CA ILE A 123 8.91 -13.32 -15.49
C ILE A 123 8.77 -14.54 -16.43
#